data_AF-A0A367XT93-F1
#
_entry.id   AF-A0A367XT93-F1
#
_cell.length_a   1.000
_cell.length_b   1.000
_cell.length_c   1.000
_cell.angle_alpha   90.00
_cell.angle_beta   90.00
_cell.angle_gamma   90.00
#
_symmetry.space_group_name_H-M   'P 1'
#
loop_
_entity.id
_entity.type
_entity.pdbx_description
1 polymer ?
#
loop_
_entity_poly.entity_id
_entity_poly.type
_entity_poly.pdbx_seq_one_letter_code
_entity_poly.pdbx_strand_id
1 'polypeptide(L)'
;MRRVYNLTLQYDEETLAPMMNRDGELPPFPLPGTLLEFKELSKTELVKLGVFYEIILPNEQELALALEQDNTKDAILDISKNKDIEEMSKLFDEDQVNEIYDELARYFGIKHKRKAMGGRGNSCTGARDVKISVFTPLIYVGVVLTVFVIFSIIYRRRRLQSFTQIEPLFKENYPAEIYHQLKAAGAGQGHTQGEEAAREGDEGGAFETCGRSHQALKENEAAFAKLYQNGLIGDDIFKQYEFQIKFQELELKEIVAECEGYKKGWVQSFFPTAQEICFNEALRRRLNAMEK
;
A
#
# COMPACT_ATOMS: atom_id res chain seq x y z
N MET A 1 41.29 -33.27 3.61
CA MET A 1 41.88 -34.21 2.63
C MET A 1 40.86 -35.10 1.93
N ARG A 2 39.88 -35.72 2.64
CA ARG A 2 38.91 -36.67 2.03
C ARG A 2 38.11 -36.12 0.85
N ARG A 3 37.60 -34.88 0.94
CA ARG A 3 36.89 -34.20 -0.16
C ARG A 3 37.72 -34.00 -1.43
N VAL A 4 39.02 -33.73 -1.28
CA VAL A 4 39.94 -33.50 -2.41
C VAL A 4 40.22 -34.82 -3.12
N TYR A 5 40.36 -35.91 -2.36
CA TYR A 5 40.48 -37.26 -2.91
C TYR A 5 39.23 -37.66 -3.72
N ASN A 6 38.04 -37.44 -3.17
CA ASN A 6 36.78 -37.75 -3.86
C ASN A 6 36.60 -36.94 -5.17
N LEU A 7 37.18 -35.73 -5.24
CA LEU A 7 37.16 -34.89 -6.45
C LEU A 7 38.04 -35.44 -7.58
N THR A 8 39.04 -36.25 -7.25
CA THR A 8 39.94 -36.87 -8.23
C THR A 8 39.41 -38.17 -8.82
N LEU A 9 38.33 -38.72 -8.25
CA LEU A 9 37.71 -39.96 -8.72
C LEU A 9 37.14 -39.78 -10.14
N GLN A 10 37.43 -40.74 -11.03
CA GLN A 10 37.01 -40.74 -12.43
C GLN A 10 36.30 -42.04 -12.83
N TYR A 11 36.63 -43.16 -12.19
CA TYR A 11 36.10 -44.47 -12.55
C TYR A 11 35.10 -44.98 -11.50
N ASP A 12 34.16 -45.81 -11.95
CA ASP A 12 33.01 -46.23 -11.15
C ASP A 12 33.38 -47.23 -10.04
N GLU A 13 34.50 -47.93 -10.20
CA GLU A 13 35.01 -48.93 -9.26
C GLU A 13 35.88 -48.33 -8.14
N GLU A 14 36.17 -47.02 -8.19
CA GLU A 14 37.06 -46.40 -7.21
C GLU A 14 36.36 -46.20 -5.85
N THR A 15 37.14 -46.41 -4.78
CA THR A 15 36.63 -46.34 -3.41
C THR A 15 36.31 -44.90 -3.01
N LEU A 16 35.11 -44.66 -2.51
CA LEU A 16 34.67 -43.36 -2.02
C LEU A 16 35.14 -43.16 -0.57
N ALA A 17 35.82 -42.04 -0.28
CA ALA A 17 36.20 -41.74 1.09
C ALA A 17 34.99 -41.22 1.89
N PRO A 18 34.69 -41.79 3.08
CA PRO A 18 33.55 -41.38 3.89
C PRO A 18 33.75 -39.97 4.45
N MET A 19 32.75 -39.11 4.29
CA MET A 19 32.74 -37.76 4.84
C MET A 19 32.09 -37.76 6.23
N MET A 20 32.67 -36.99 7.15
CA MET A 20 32.08 -36.72 8.46
C MET A 20 31.00 -35.66 8.32
N ASN A 21 30.00 -35.65 9.20
CA ASN A 21 29.02 -34.56 9.28
C ASN A 21 29.67 -33.26 9.79
N ARG A 22 28.91 -32.15 9.82
CA ARG A 22 29.31 -30.85 10.38
C ARG A 22 29.80 -30.96 11.83
N ASP A 23 29.21 -31.85 12.63
CA ASP A 23 29.61 -32.14 14.01
C ASP A 23 30.84 -33.07 14.14
N GLY A 24 31.39 -33.56 13.02
CA GLY A 24 32.59 -34.40 13.00
C GLY A 24 32.34 -35.90 13.19
N GLU A 25 31.08 -36.33 13.30
CA GLU A 25 30.72 -37.75 13.44
C GLU A 25 30.58 -38.45 12.07
N LEU A 26 30.90 -39.75 12.04
CA LEU A 26 30.56 -40.61 10.90
C LEU A 26 29.14 -41.14 11.08
N PRO A 27 28.39 -41.38 9.98
CA PRO A 27 27.06 -41.94 10.07
C PRO A 27 27.08 -43.31 10.75
N PRO A 28 26.10 -43.62 11.61
CA PRO A 28 25.97 -44.91 12.27
C PRO A 28 25.51 -46.03 11.31
N PHE A 29 25.21 -45.69 10.06
CA PHE A 29 24.74 -46.60 9.01
C PHE A 29 25.81 -46.75 7.90
N PRO A 30 25.82 -47.87 7.14
CA PRO A 30 26.83 -48.11 6.12
C PRO A 30 26.77 -47.06 5.00
N LEU A 31 27.92 -46.46 4.69
CA LEU A 31 28.09 -45.56 3.56
C LEU A 31 28.41 -46.37 2.29
N PRO A 32 28.03 -45.88 1.10
CA PRO A 32 28.47 -46.48 -0.17
C PRO A 32 29.99 -46.42 -0.25
N GLY A 33 30.62 -47.57 -0.44
CA GLY A 33 32.07 -47.74 -0.48
C GLY A 33 32.65 -47.46 -1.85
N THR A 34 31.86 -47.54 -2.92
CA THR A 34 32.29 -47.28 -4.30
C THR A 34 31.46 -46.17 -4.96
N LEU A 35 32.03 -45.58 -6.01
CA LEU A 35 31.34 -44.54 -6.78
C LEU A 35 30.09 -45.09 -7.50
N LEU A 36 30.12 -46.36 -7.91
CA LEU A 36 28.97 -47.08 -8.46
C LEU A 36 27.82 -47.21 -7.44
N GLU A 37 28.12 -47.60 -6.19
CA GLU A 37 27.12 -47.69 -5.13
C GLU A 37 26.47 -46.33 -4.81
N PHE A 38 27.25 -45.24 -4.88
CA PHE A 38 26.69 -43.89 -4.73
C PHE A 38 25.76 -43.52 -5.90
N LYS A 39 26.08 -43.93 -7.12
CA LYS A 39 25.25 -43.68 -8.31
C LYS A 39 23.93 -44.45 -8.27
N GLU A 40 23.91 -45.65 -7.72
CA GLU A 40 22.72 -46.52 -7.66
C GLU A 40 21.88 -46.36 -6.39
N LEU A 41 22.22 -45.38 -5.54
CA LEU A 41 21.58 -45.21 -4.25
C LEU A 41 20.06 -44.97 -4.36
N SER A 42 19.30 -45.68 -3.52
CA SER A 42 17.84 -45.65 -3.49
C SER A 42 17.29 -44.33 -2.90
N LYS A 43 16.04 -43.97 -3.25
CA LYS A 43 15.37 -42.74 -2.77
C LYS A 43 15.40 -42.63 -1.23
N THR A 44 15.16 -43.74 -0.55
CA THR A 44 15.13 -43.81 0.92
C THR A 44 16.50 -43.56 1.53
N GLU A 45 17.56 -44.10 0.93
CA GLU A 45 18.94 -43.90 1.40
C GLU A 45 19.45 -42.47 1.13
N LEU A 46 19.03 -41.86 0.02
CA LEU A 46 19.34 -40.44 -0.26
C LEU A 46 18.71 -39.51 0.76
N VAL A 47 17.44 -39.75 1.14
CA VAL A 47 16.77 -38.96 2.18
C VAL A 47 17.43 -39.18 3.54
N LYS A 48 17.80 -40.42 3.89
CA LYS A 48 18.56 -40.72 5.13
C LYS A 48 19.87 -39.95 5.20
N LEU A 49 20.64 -39.97 4.12
CA LEU A 49 21.89 -39.21 4.02
C LEU A 49 21.65 -37.70 4.05
N GLY A 50 20.62 -37.20 3.37
CA GLY A 50 20.28 -35.78 3.33
C GLY A 50 19.92 -35.21 4.70
N VAL A 51 19.18 -35.98 5.52
CA VAL A 51 18.90 -35.63 6.92
C VAL A 51 20.17 -35.70 7.76
N PHE A 52 20.96 -36.78 7.64
CA PHE A 52 22.18 -36.95 8.42
C PHE A 52 23.23 -35.86 8.15
N TYR A 53 23.38 -35.43 6.88
CA TYR A 53 24.32 -34.37 6.50
C TYR A 53 23.73 -32.95 6.57
N GLU A 54 22.56 -32.78 7.21
CA GLU A 54 21.85 -31.50 7.38
C GLU A 54 21.58 -30.73 6.07
N ILE A 55 21.47 -31.45 4.96
CA ILE A 55 21.16 -30.86 3.65
C ILE A 55 19.67 -30.52 3.58
N ILE A 56 18.84 -31.32 4.22
CA ILE A 56 17.41 -31.05 4.42
C ILE A 56 17.25 -30.43 5.80
N LEU A 57 16.89 -29.14 5.87
CA LEU A 57 16.46 -28.53 7.12
C LEU A 57 15.00 -28.95 7.40
N PRO A 58 14.68 -29.47 8.60
CA PRO A 58 13.30 -29.69 8.98
C PRO A 58 12.53 -28.35 8.96
N ASN A 59 11.29 -28.41 8.48
CA ASN A 59 10.43 -27.26 8.26
C ASN A 59 10.28 -26.42 9.55
N GLU A 60 10.39 -25.09 9.48
CA GLU A 60 10.40 -24.19 10.66
C GLU A 60 9.20 -24.41 11.61
N GLN A 61 8.09 -24.92 11.07
CA GLN A 61 6.86 -25.19 11.80
C GLN A 61 6.96 -26.39 12.75
N GLU A 62 7.75 -27.42 12.43
CA GLU A 62 7.96 -28.58 13.30
C GLU A 62 9.03 -28.30 14.36
N LEU A 63 10.03 -27.47 14.02
CA LEU A 63 11.05 -27.01 14.96
C LEU A 63 10.45 -26.18 16.11
N ALA A 64 9.45 -25.34 15.79
CA ALA A 64 8.72 -24.55 16.78
C ALA A 64 7.89 -25.42 17.73
N LEU A 65 7.24 -26.47 17.20
CA LEU A 65 6.40 -27.38 17.99
C LEU A 65 7.25 -28.30 18.90
N ALA A 66 8.46 -28.67 18.47
CA ALA A 66 9.40 -29.47 19.26
C ALA A 66 10.09 -28.66 20.38
N LEU A 67 10.33 -27.37 20.17
CA LEU A 67 10.88 -26.47 21.20
C LEU A 67 9.90 -26.22 22.35
N GLU A 68 8.59 -26.42 22.14
CA GLU A 68 7.58 -26.33 23.20
C GLU A 68 7.50 -27.59 24.06
N GLN A 69 7.98 -28.76 23.60
CA GLN A 69 7.63 -30.02 24.25
C GLN A 69 8.66 -30.62 25.22
N ASP A 70 9.99 -30.45 25.14
CA ASP A 70 10.86 -31.02 26.20
C ASP A 70 12.25 -30.35 26.34
N ASN A 71 12.61 -29.95 27.57
CA ASN A 71 13.85 -29.26 27.96
C ASN A 71 15.11 -30.16 28.04
N THR A 72 15.16 -31.27 27.31
CA THR A 72 16.34 -32.15 27.30
C THR A 72 16.82 -32.37 25.89
N LYS A 73 18.00 -31.81 25.59
CA LYS A 73 18.75 -31.94 24.33
C LYS A 73 18.84 -33.38 23.80
N ASP A 74 18.69 -34.37 24.67
CA ASP A 74 18.84 -35.79 24.34
C ASP A 74 17.60 -36.39 23.66
N ALA A 75 16.41 -35.80 23.81
CA ALA A 75 15.17 -36.29 23.16
C ALA A 75 15.09 -35.89 21.67
N ILE A 76 15.73 -34.79 21.29
CA ILE A 76 15.78 -34.29 19.90
C ILE A 76 16.62 -35.23 19.01
N LEU A 77 17.60 -35.92 19.59
CA LEU A 77 18.46 -36.90 18.90
C LEU A 77 17.78 -38.26 18.64
N ASP A 78 16.76 -38.62 19.43
CA ASP A 78 16.12 -39.95 19.36
C ASP A 78 14.88 -39.99 18.45
N ILE A 79 14.18 -38.87 18.22
CA ILE A 79 13.08 -38.79 17.26
C ILE A 79 13.61 -38.78 15.82
N SER A 80 14.76 -38.14 15.58
CA SER A 80 15.37 -38.02 14.25
C SER A 80 15.89 -39.35 13.69
N LYS A 81 16.02 -40.42 14.50
CA LYS A 81 16.76 -41.62 14.07
C LYS A 81 15.92 -42.74 13.47
N ASN A 82 14.63 -42.93 13.77
CA ASN A 82 14.01 -44.22 13.39
C ASN A 82 12.49 -44.29 13.13
N LYS A 83 11.75 -43.19 12.86
CA LYS A 83 10.32 -43.36 12.51
C LYS A 83 9.76 -42.65 11.28
N ASP A 84 10.35 -41.57 10.79
CA ASP A 84 9.70 -40.77 9.72
C ASP A 84 10.37 -40.89 8.34
N ILE A 85 11.33 -41.80 8.16
CA ILE A 85 12.12 -41.86 6.93
C ILE A 85 11.29 -42.42 5.74
N GLU A 86 10.37 -43.36 6.01
CA GLU A 86 9.50 -43.92 4.97
C GLU A 86 8.36 -42.97 4.57
N GLU A 87 7.82 -42.19 5.51
CA GLU A 87 6.76 -41.21 5.22
C GLU A 87 7.33 -39.99 4.48
N MET A 88 8.49 -39.47 4.91
CA MET A 88 9.17 -38.37 4.21
C MET A 88 9.56 -38.75 2.77
N SER A 89 9.89 -40.03 2.51
CA SER A 89 10.20 -40.50 1.16
C SER A 89 9.04 -40.38 0.16
N LYS A 90 7.79 -40.34 0.63
CA LYS A 90 6.59 -40.17 -0.22
C LYS A 90 6.24 -38.71 -0.47
N LEU A 91 6.71 -37.79 0.38
CA LEU A 91 6.46 -36.36 0.29
C LEU A 91 7.36 -35.65 -0.73
N PHE A 92 8.55 -36.19 -1.02
CA PHE A 92 9.46 -35.59 -1.99
C PHE A 92 9.16 -36.04 -3.42
N ASP A 93 8.93 -35.07 -4.31
CA ASP A 93 8.90 -35.26 -5.76
C ASP A 93 10.27 -35.74 -6.29
N GLU A 94 10.29 -36.43 -7.43
CA GLU A 94 11.54 -36.94 -8.03
C GLU A 94 12.55 -35.84 -8.33
N ASP A 95 12.09 -34.63 -8.66
CA ASP A 95 12.94 -33.46 -8.86
C ASP A 95 13.64 -33.02 -7.56
N GLN A 96 12.92 -33.02 -6.43
CA GLN A 96 13.48 -32.68 -5.12
C GLN A 96 14.52 -33.71 -4.67
N VAL A 97 14.30 -34.99 -4.96
CA VAL A 97 15.29 -36.06 -4.71
C VAL A 97 16.57 -35.86 -5.53
N ASN A 98 16.44 -35.41 -6.78
CA ASN A 98 17.59 -35.13 -7.64
C ASN A 98 18.38 -33.90 -7.15
N GLU A 99 17.70 -32.88 -6.63
CA GLU A 99 18.36 -31.73 -5.99
C GLU A 99 19.14 -32.17 -4.74
N ILE A 100 18.52 -32.98 -3.87
CA ILE A 100 19.18 -33.56 -2.69
C ILE A 100 20.40 -34.41 -3.10
N TYR A 101 20.27 -35.20 -4.16
CA TYR A 101 21.39 -35.99 -4.71
C TYR A 101 22.56 -35.09 -5.14
N ASP A 102 22.27 -34.01 -5.88
CA ASP A 102 23.29 -33.09 -6.39
C ASP A 102 24.00 -32.33 -5.25
N GLU A 103 23.28 -31.99 -4.17
CA GLU A 103 23.86 -31.38 -2.98
C GLU A 103 24.72 -32.37 -2.17
N LEU A 104 24.25 -33.61 -2.01
CA LEU A 104 25.05 -34.70 -1.44
C LEU A 104 26.33 -34.93 -2.25
N ALA A 105 26.23 -35.03 -3.58
CA ALA A 105 27.39 -35.20 -4.45
C ALA A 105 28.38 -34.04 -4.29
N ARG A 106 27.90 -32.81 -4.12
CA ARG A 106 28.74 -31.62 -3.88
C ARG A 106 29.43 -31.64 -2.51
N TYR A 107 28.75 -32.17 -1.50
CA TYR A 107 29.30 -32.36 -0.15
C TYR A 107 30.43 -33.40 -0.17
N PHE A 108 30.16 -34.56 -0.77
CA PHE A 108 31.13 -35.63 -0.95
C PHE A 108 32.27 -35.27 -1.92
N GLY A 109 32.08 -34.27 -2.78
CA GLY A 109 33.08 -33.82 -3.76
C GLY A 109 33.08 -34.63 -5.05
N ILE A 110 31.99 -35.35 -5.35
CA ILE A 110 31.85 -36.22 -6.52
C ILE A 110 31.43 -35.37 -7.73
N LYS A 111 32.07 -35.60 -8.89
CA LYS A 111 31.73 -34.92 -10.16
C LYS A 111 30.60 -35.63 -10.91
N HIS A 112 29.52 -35.98 -10.22
CA HIS A 112 28.35 -36.60 -10.83
C HIS A 112 27.10 -35.77 -10.50
N LYS A 113 26.22 -35.62 -11.49
CA LYS A 113 24.93 -34.94 -11.32
C LYS A 113 23.83 -35.81 -11.90
N ARG A 114 22.77 -36.06 -11.13
CA ARG A 114 21.55 -36.69 -11.67
C ARG A 114 20.74 -35.57 -12.29
N LYS A 115 20.68 -35.50 -13.63
CA LYS A 115 19.89 -34.47 -14.30
C LYS A 115 18.41 -34.64 -13.94
N ALA A 116 17.86 -33.67 -13.21
CA ALA A 116 16.42 -33.55 -13.00
C ALA A 116 15.71 -33.40 -14.37
N MET A 117 14.88 -34.38 -14.74
CA MET A 117 13.94 -34.30 -15.85
C MET A 117 12.73 -33.46 -15.42
N GLY A 118 12.93 -32.18 -15.11
CA GLY A 118 11.80 -31.37 -14.64
C GLY A 118 12.10 -30.03 -13.97
N GLY A 119 13.31 -29.78 -13.49
CA GLY A 119 13.63 -28.52 -12.80
C GLY A 119 14.34 -27.49 -13.69
N ARG A 120 13.86 -26.24 -13.71
CA ARG A 120 14.51 -25.08 -14.36
C ARG A 120 15.94 -24.90 -13.83
N GLY A 121 16.92 -25.47 -14.54
CA GLY A 121 18.34 -25.21 -14.31
C GLY A 121 18.74 -23.80 -14.75
N ASN A 122 18.86 -22.90 -13.78
CA ASN A 122 19.73 -21.73 -13.89
C ASN A 122 21.19 -22.17 -13.74
N SER A 123 21.93 -22.21 -14.85
CA SER A 123 23.19 -21.46 -15.05
C SER A 123 24.08 -22.08 -16.15
N CYS A 124 24.22 -21.29 -17.22
CA CYS A 124 25.37 -21.10 -18.13
C CYS A 124 26.01 -22.31 -18.86
N THR A 125 25.64 -22.51 -20.12
CA THR A 125 26.43 -22.13 -21.32
C THR A 125 25.84 -22.82 -22.54
N GLY A 126 25.20 -22.02 -23.37
CA GLY A 126 24.48 -22.43 -24.55
C GLY A 126 23.61 -21.24 -24.84
N ALA A 127 24.01 -20.44 -25.82
CA ALA A 127 23.18 -19.39 -26.38
C ALA A 127 21.94 -20.08 -26.96
N ARG A 128 20.98 -20.40 -26.10
CA ARG A 128 19.60 -20.44 -26.51
C ARG A 128 19.35 -19.00 -26.91
N ASP A 129 19.18 -18.77 -28.20
CA ASP A 129 18.33 -17.69 -28.67
C ASP A 129 16.97 -17.87 -27.97
N VAL A 130 16.90 -17.46 -26.70
CA VAL A 130 15.67 -16.91 -26.19
C VAL A 130 15.49 -15.75 -27.14
N LYS A 131 14.62 -15.94 -28.15
CA LYS A 131 14.02 -14.83 -28.84
C LYS A 131 13.44 -14.01 -27.70
N ILE A 132 14.22 -13.06 -27.19
CA ILE A 132 13.81 -12.01 -26.28
C ILE A 132 12.90 -11.21 -27.16
N SER A 133 11.69 -11.75 -27.22
CA SER A 133 10.65 -11.32 -28.10
C SER A 133 10.43 -9.87 -27.72
N VAL A 134 10.26 -8.99 -28.70
CA VAL A 134 10.03 -7.55 -28.48
C VAL A 134 8.90 -7.31 -27.46
N PHE A 135 8.06 -8.32 -27.22
CA PHE A 135 7.07 -8.40 -26.16
C PHE A 135 7.62 -8.35 -24.72
N THR A 136 8.79 -8.90 -24.37
CA THR A 136 9.31 -8.87 -23.00
C THR A 136 9.55 -7.44 -22.49
N PRO A 137 10.25 -6.55 -23.22
CA PRO A 137 10.38 -5.15 -22.80
C PRO A 137 9.04 -4.40 -22.85
N LEU A 138 8.14 -4.71 -23.79
CA LEU A 138 6.80 -4.12 -23.85
C LEU A 138 5.93 -4.49 -22.63
N ILE A 139 5.96 -5.75 -22.19
CA ILE A 139 5.27 -6.22 -20.99
C ILE A 139 5.86 -5.55 -19.74
N TYR A 140 7.19 -5.45 -19.65
CA TYR A 140 7.85 -4.76 -18.53
C TYR A 140 7.39 -3.30 -18.41
N VAL A 141 7.38 -2.56 -19.52
CA VAL A 141 6.89 -1.18 -19.55
C VAL A 141 5.40 -1.12 -19.19
N GLY A 142 4.59 -2.05 -19.71
CA GLY A 142 3.17 -2.15 -19.37
C GLY A 142 2.93 -2.33 -17.87
N VAL A 143 3.61 -3.28 -17.24
CA VAL A 143 3.50 -3.53 -15.79
C VAL A 143 3.95 -2.30 -14.99
N VAL A 144 5.10 -1.70 -15.33
CA VAL A 144 5.58 -0.49 -14.64
C VAL A 144 4.59 0.66 -14.78
N LEU A 145 4.01 0.88 -15.97
CA LEU A 145 3.01 1.92 -16.18
C LEU A 145 1.72 1.64 -15.39
N THR A 146 1.25 0.41 -15.33
CA THR A 146 0.05 0.07 -14.54
C THR A 146 0.26 0.33 -13.06
N VAL A 147 1.41 -0.08 -12.50
CA VAL A 147 1.76 0.20 -11.10
C VAL A 147 1.89 1.71 -10.86
N PHE A 148 2.51 2.45 -11.78
CA PHE A 148 2.65 3.90 -11.70
C PHE A 148 1.31 4.63 -11.72
N VAL A 149 0.38 4.23 -12.60
CA VAL A 149 -0.96 4.81 -12.70
C VAL A 149 -1.76 4.54 -11.43
N ILE A 150 -1.77 3.29 -10.94
CA ILE A 150 -2.44 2.93 -9.69
C ILE A 150 -1.86 3.74 -8.53
N PHE A 151 -0.54 3.82 -8.42
CA PHE A 151 0.13 4.63 -7.40
C PHE A 151 -0.23 6.12 -7.51
N SER A 152 -0.24 6.68 -8.72
CA SER A 152 -0.62 8.08 -8.97
C SER A 152 -2.07 8.36 -8.57
N ILE A 153 -2.99 7.45 -8.87
CA ILE A 153 -4.40 7.57 -8.48
C ILE A 153 -4.53 7.49 -6.95
N ILE A 154 -3.88 6.52 -6.30
CA ILE A 154 -3.94 6.36 -4.83
C ILE A 154 -3.32 7.56 -4.13
N TYR A 155 -2.14 8.01 -4.57
CA TYR A 155 -1.45 9.17 -4.03
C TYR A 155 -2.30 10.44 -4.20
N ARG A 156 -2.87 10.66 -5.40
CA ARG A 156 -3.76 11.80 -5.65
C ARG A 156 -5.02 11.71 -4.79
N ARG A 157 -5.64 10.54 -4.66
CA ARG A 157 -6.83 10.35 -3.83
C ARG A 157 -6.55 10.58 -2.35
N ARG A 158 -5.41 10.10 -1.83
CA ARG A 158 -4.99 10.33 -0.44
C ARG A 158 -4.65 11.80 -0.19
N ARG A 159 -3.97 12.46 -1.14
CA ARG A 159 -3.69 13.90 -1.07
C ARG A 159 -4.99 14.72 -1.05
N LEU A 160 -5.99 14.33 -1.84
CA LEU A 160 -7.33 14.94 -1.81
C LEU A 160 -8.05 14.74 -0.47
N GLN A 161 -7.91 13.57 0.16
CA GLN A 161 -8.47 13.33 1.50
C GLN A 161 -7.81 14.21 2.57
N SER A 162 -6.51 14.47 2.47
CA SER A 162 -5.84 15.44 3.36
C SER A 162 -6.41 16.84 3.19
N PHE A 163 -6.86 17.22 1.98
CA PHE A 163 -7.56 18.50 1.77
C PHE A 163 -9.00 18.51 2.29
N THR A 164 -9.69 17.37 2.40
CA THR A 164 -11.05 17.32 2.98
C THR A 164 -11.08 17.42 4.50
N GLN A 165 -9.94 17.19 5.17
CA GLN A 165 -9.83 17.33 6.64
C GLN A 165 -9.59 18.78 7.08
N ILE A 166 -9.38 19.67 6.11
CA ILE A 166 -9.16 21.08 6.35
C ILE A 166 -10.48 21.70 6.81
N GLU A 167 -10.59 22.02 8.10
CA GLU A 167 -11.77 22.67 8.67
C GLU A 167 -12.03 24.01 7.96
N PRO A 168 -13.29 24.30 7.59
CA PRO A 168 -13.62 25.58 6.98
C PRO A 168 -13.33 26.74 7.94
N LEU A 169 -12.74 27.84 7.43
CA LEU A 169 -12.34 29.00 8.24
C LEU A 169 -13.54 29.70 8.88
N PHE A 170 -14.70 29.64 8.22
CA PHE A 170 -15.98 30.10 8.74
C PHE A 170 -16.88 28.92 9.06
N LYS A 171 -17.69 29.08 10.11
CA LYS A 171 -18.75 28.13 10.47
C LYS A 171 -19.87 28.19 9.44
N GLU A 172 -20.68 27.13 9.41
CA GLU A 172 -21.84 27.02 8.51
C GLU A 172 -22.73 28.27 8.57
N ASN A 173 -23.22 28.64 7.38
CA ASN A 173 -23.95 29.87 7.15
C ASN A 173 -25.43 29.65 7.54
N TYR A 174 -25.75 29.89 8.82
CA TYR A 174 -27.11 29.67 9.37
C TYR A 174 -28.23 30.37 8.57
N PRO A 175 -28.06 31.60 8.06
CA PRO A 175 -29.04 32.21 7.16
C PRO A 175 -29.29 31.46 5.85
N ALA A 176 -28.27 30.87 5.23
CA ALA A 176 -28.43 30.05 4.03
C ALA A 176 -29.16 28.74 4.34
N GLU A 177 -28.90 28.13 5.50
CA GLU A 177 -29.64 26.95 5.95
C GLU A 177 -31.11 27.25 6.21
N ILE A 178 -31.43 28.37 6.88
CA ILE A 178 -32.81 28.82 7.07
C ILE A 178 -33.47 29.01 5.71
N TYR A 179 -32.77 29.61 4.75
CA TYR A 179 -33.29 29.78 3.40
C TYR A 179 -33.62 28.44 2.72
N HIS A 180 -32.69 27.48 2.72
CA HIS A 180 -32.94 26.16 2.14
C HIS A 180 -34.09 25.42 2.85
N GLN A 181 -34.23 25.59 4.17
CA GLN A 181 -35.36 25.07 4.93
C GLN A 181 -36.68 25.74 4.52
N LEU A 182 -36.71 27.06 4.36
CA LEU A 182 -37.88 27.80 3.90
C LEU A 182 -38.25 27.43 2.46
N LYS A 183 -37.27 27.27 1.57
CA LYS A 183 -37.46 26.81 0.19
C LYS A 183 -38.01 25.39 0.13
N ALA A 184 -37.48 24.48 0.95
CA ALA A 184 -37.99 23.11 1.07
C ALA A 184 -39.42 23.08 1.63
N ALA A 185 -39.73 23.93 2.61
CA ALA A 185 -41.07 24.06 3.17
C ALA A 185 -42.07 24.67 2.16
N GLY A 186 -41.63 25.67 1.37
CA GLY A 186 -42.44 26.31 0.32
C GLY A 186 -42.78 25.39 -0.85
N ALA A 187 -41.90 24.44 -1.19
CA ALA A 187 -42.19 23.43 -2.21
C ALA A 187 -43.32 22.45 -1.82
N GLY A 188 -43.62 22.32 -0.51
CA GLY A 188 -44.66 21.42 0.02
C GLY A 188 -46.06 22.04 0.15
N GLN A 189 -46.18 23.37 0.11
CA GLN A 189 -47.45 24.09 0.29
C GLN A 189 -47.64 25.08 -0.85
N GLY A 190 -48.55 24.79 -1.78
CA GLY A 190 -48.86 25.63 -2.94
C GLY A 190 -49.56 26.95 -2.62
N HIS A 191 -49.02 27.75 -1.70
CA HIS A 191 -49.52 29.06 -1.32
C HIS A 191 -48.64 30.18 -1.87
N THR A 192 -49.27 31.05 -2.64
CA THR A 192 -48.78 32.32 -3.21
C THR A 192 -48.33 33.39 -2.20
N GLN A 193 -48.36 33.10 -0.90
CA GLN A 193 -47.80 33.96 0.17
C GLN A 193 -46.37 33.55 0.58
N GLY A 194 -45.90 32.37 0.16
CA GLY A 194 -44.54 31.91 0.42
C GLY A 194 -43.50 32.59 -0.44
N GLU A 195 -43.86 33.15 -1.60
CA GLU A 195 -42.92 33.83 -2.51
C GLU A 195 -42.39 35.15 -1.93
N GLU A 196 -43.21 35.91 -1.20
CA GLU A 196 -42.81 37.22 -0.65
C GLU A 196 -41.99 37.05 0.64
N ALA A 197 -42.37 36.10 1.51
CA ALA A 197 -41.60 35.73 2.70
C ALA A 197 -40.32 34.94 2.38
N ALA A 198 -40.34 34.08 1.34
CA ALA A 198 -39.13 33.44 0.83
C ALA A 198 -38.21 34.48 0.19
N ARG A 199 -38.74 35.46 -0.54
CA ARG A 199 -37.97 36.57 -1.12
C ARG A 199 -37.34 37.47 -0.05
N GLU A 200 -38.08 37.85 0.99
CA GLU A 200 -37.56 38.68 2.07
C GLU A 200 -36.51 37.94 2.92
N GLY A 201 -36.66 36.62 3.09
CA GLY A 201 -35.67 35.76 3.74
C GLY A 201 -34.43 35.43 2.89
N ASP A 202 -34.59 35.30 1.57
CA ASP A 202 -33.56 35.05 0.56
C ASP A 202 -32.55 36.21 0.47
N GLU A 203 -33.06 37.43 0.43
CA GLU A 203 -32.27 38.63 0.16
C GLU A 203 -31.44 39.10 1.38
N GLY A 204 -32.04 39.06 2.56
CA GLY A 204 -31.42 39.58 3.78
C GLY A 204 -30.34 38.64 4.32
N GLY A 205 -30.68 37.37 4.54
CA GLY A 205 -29.83 36.46 5.29
C GLY A 205 -28.61 35.93 4.53
N ALA A 206 -28.82 35.48 3.29
CA ALA A 206 -27.75 34.93 2.46
C ALA A 206 -26.72 36.02 2.10
N PHE A 207 -27.19 37.23 1.78
CA PHE A 207 -26.32 38.34 1.44
C PHE A 207 -25.62 38.95 2.65
N GLU A 208 -26.28 39.05 3.79
CA GLU A 208 -25.68 39.60 5.01
C GLU A 208 -24.49 38.76 5.49
N THR A 209 -24.55 37.44 5.28
CA THR A 209 -23.41 36.56 5.62
C THR A 209 -22.37 36.53 4.51
N CYS A 210 -22.75 36.36 3.24
CA CYS A 210 -21.79 36.39 2.12
C CYS A 210 -21.07 37.73 1.98
N GLY A 211 -21.78 38.85 2.19
CA GLY A 211 -21.20 40.19 2.14
C GLY A 211 -20.19 40.41 3.27
N ARG A 212 -20.46 39.90 4.47
CA ARG A 212 -19.51 39.98 5.60
C ARG A 212 -18.30 39.10 5.43
N SER A 213 -18.50 37.82 5.08
CA SER A 213 -17.39 36.89 4.90
C SER A 213 -16.54 37.32 3.71
N HIS A 214 -17.14 37.72 2.59
CA HIS A 214 -16.42 38.20 1.41
C HIS A 214 -15.65 39.49 1.71
N GLN A 215 -16.28 40.50 2.31
CA GLN A 215 -15.63 41.77 2.64
C GLN A 215 -14.51 41.56 3.67
N ALA A 216 -14.75 40.78 4.72
CA ALA A 216 -13.75 40.48 5.75
C ALA A 216 -12.58 39.65 5.18
N LEU A 217 -12.83 38.67 4.31
CA LEU A 217 -11.76 37.92 3.64
C LEU A 217 -10.92 38.87 2.78
N LYS A 218 -11.57 39.69 1.93
CA LYS A 218 -10.89 40.60 1.00
C LYS A 218 -10.05 41.67 1.70
N GLU A 219 -10.53 42.18 2.84
CA GLU A 219 -9.76 43.12 3.67
C GLU A 219 -8.52 42.45 4.29
N ASN A 220 -8.63 41.17 4.67
CA ASN A 220 -7.55 40.43 5.29
C ASN A 220 -6.58 39.80 4.28
N GLU A 221 -6.89 39.77 2.98
CA GLU A 221 -6.05 39.18 1.94
C GLU A 221 -4.61 39.70 1.95
N ALA A 222 -4.46 41.02 2.01
CA ALA A 222 -3.15 41.65 2.05
C ALA A 222 -2.39 41.35 3.35
N ALA A 223 -3.09 41.11 4.45
CA ALA A 223 -2.48 40.71 5.72
C ALA A 223 -2.01 39.25 5.67
N PHE A 224 -2.86 38.34 5.17
CA PHE A 224 -2.50 36.93 4.99
C PHE A 224 -1.33 36.74 4.02
N ALA A 225 -1.29 37.51 2.92
CA ALA A 225 -0.17 37.48 1.97
C ALA A 225 1.17 37.90 2.63
N LYS A 226 1.16 38.95 3.46
CA LYS A 226 2.35 39.39 4.20
C LYS A 226 2.79 38.38 5.25
N LEU A 227 1.84 37.82 6.01
CA LEU A 227 2.13 36.82 7.04
C LEU A 227 2.68 35.52 6.44
N TYR A 228 2.20 35.13 5.25
CA TYR A 228 2.75 34.00 4.49
C TYR A 228 4.17 34.27 3.99
N GLN A 229 4.44 35.46 3.41
CA GLN A 229 5.79 35.86 2.98
C GLN A 229 6.80 35.89 4.13
N ASN A 230 6.35 36.27 5.34
CA ASN A 230 7.18 36.28 6.54
C ASN A 230 7.36 34.89 7.17
N GLY A 231 6.73 33.84 6.64
CA GLY A 231 6.81 32.47 7.16
C GLY A 231 6.12 32.28 8.51
N LEU A 232 5.24 33.21 8.92
CA LEU A 232 4.55 33.18 10.21
C LEU A 232 3.29 32.28 10.18
N ILE A 233 2.81 31.93 8.99
CA ILE A 233 1.62 31.10 8.76
C ILE A 233 2.04 29.83 8.01
N GLY A 234 1.48 28.68 8.42
CA GLY A 234 1.68 27.40 7.74
C GLY A 234 0.95 27.33 6.39
N ASP A 235 1.51 26.56 5.46
CA ASP A 235 0.95 26.35 4.10
C ASP A 235 -0.49 25.82 4.14
N ASP A 236 -0.86 25.04 5.15
CA ASP A 236 -2.23 24.52 5.32
C ASP A 236 -3.27 25.62 5.59
N ILE A 237 -2.93 26.63 6.42
CA ILE A 237 -3.81 27.76 6.73
C ILE A 237 -3.92 28.71 5.52
N PHE A 238 -2.83 28.88 4.77
CA PHE A 238 -2.86 29.67 3.56
C PHE A 238 -3.76 29.02 2.49
N LYS A 239 -3.67 27.70 2.32
CA LYS A 239 -4.58 26.95 1.44
C LYS A 239 -6.03 26.95 1.93
N GLN A 240 -6.26 26.89 3.24
CA GLN A 240 -7.59 27.11 3.84
C GLN A 240 -8.18 28.43 3.35
N TYR A 241 -7.42 29.49 3.50
CA TYR A 241 -7.83 30.83 3.10
C TYR A 241 -8.13 30.92 1.59
N GLU A 242 -7.26 30.39 0.72
CA GLU A 242 -7.52 30.33 -0.73
C GLU A 242 -8.77 29.53 -1.09
N PHE A 243 -9.00 28.41 -0.41
CA PHE A 243 -10.19 27.59 -0.62
C PHE A 243 -11.46 28.36 -0.22
N GLN A 244 -11.41 29.09 0.89
CA GLN A 244 -12.53 29.89 1.37
C GLN A 244 -12.88 31.04 0.44
N ILE A 245 -11.89 31.72 -0.16
CA ILE A 245 -12.15 32.72 -1.20
C ILE A 245 -12.93 32.09 -2.36
N LYS A 246 -12.46 30.93 -2.87
CA LYS A 246 -13.11 30.25 -3.99
C LYS A 246 -14.51 29.74 -3.65
N PHE A 247 -14.70 29.27 -2.42
CA PHE A 247 -16.00 28.85 -1.92
C PHE A 247 -16.97 30.04 -1.90
N GLN A 248 -16.54 31.18 -1.37
CA GLN A 248 -17.34 32.41 -1.34
C GLN A 248 -17.68 32.94 -2.74
N GLU A 249 -16.76 32.85 -3.69
CA GLU A 249 -17.02 33.19 -5.10
C GLU A 249 -18.05 32.27 -5.75
N LEU A 250 -18.11 31.00 -5.33
CA LEU A 250 -19.06 30.02 -5.86
C LEU A 250 -20.46 30.25 -5.28
N GLU A 251 -20.58 30.49 -3.97
CA GLU A 251 -21.84 30.90 -3.34
C GLU A 251 -22.39 32.18 -3.99
N LEU A 252 -21.53 33.18 -4.24
CA LEU A 252 -21.94 34.41 -4.91
C LEU A 252 -22.51 34.14 -6.30
N LYS A 253 -21.91 33.23 -7.07
CA LYS A 253 -22.40 32.84 -8.41
C LYS A 253 -23.74 32.13 -8.35
N GLU A 254 -23.97 31.30 -7.33
CA GLU A 254 -25.25 30.64 -7.11
C GLU A 254 -26.35 31.66 -6.81
N ILE A 255 -26.08 32.61 -5.92
CA ILE A 255 -27.00 33.73 -5.61
C ILE A 255 -27.29 34.55 -6.87
N VAL A 256 -26.27 34.90 -7.68
CA VAL A 256 -26.49 35.60 -8.97
C VAL A 256 -27.46 34.84 -9.86
N ALA A 257 -27.26 33.53 -10.01
CA ALA A 257 -28.09 32.68 -10.86
C ALA A 257 -29.53 32.57 -10.33
N GLU A 258 -29.70 32.50 -9.01
CA GLU A 258 -30.98 32.46 -8.35
C GLU A 258 -31.74 33.80 -8.46
N CYS A 259 -31.06 34.93 -8.21
CA CYS A 259 -31.62 36.27 -8.41
C CYS A 259 -32.05 36.52 -9.86
N GLU A 260 -31.26 36.05 -10.84
CA GLU A 260 -31.62 36.14 -12.25
C GLU A 260 -32.85 35.27 -12.60
N GLY A 261 -33.01 34.15 -11.90
CA GLY A 261 -34.19 33.28 -11.97
C GLY A 261 -35.48 33.98 -11.52
N TYR A 262 -35.42 34.79 -10.47
CA TYR A 262 -36.59 35.56 -10.00
C TYR A 262 -36.96 36.71 -10.94
N LYS A 263 -35.99 37.54 -11.34
CA LYS A 263 -36.23 38.68 -12.23
C LYS A 263 -34.98 39.04 -13.04
N LYS A 264 -35.11 38.99 -14.37
CA LYS A 264 -34.05 39.38 -15.30
C LYS A 264 -33.58 40.82 -15.03
N GLY A 265 -32.26 40.99 -14.88
CA GLY A 265 -31.61 42.29 -14.68
C GLY A 265 -31.70 42.85 -13.26
N TRP A 266 -32.33 42.15 -12.32
CA TRP A 266 -32.43 42.60 -10.93
C TRP A 266 -31.10 42.49 -10.15
N VAL A 267 -30.24 41.56 -10.57
CA VAL A 267 -28.86 41.35 -10.09
C VAL A 267 -28.08 42.66 -9.96
N GLN A 268 -28.18 43.55 -10.96
CA GLN A 268 -27.40 44.80 -11.01
C GLN A 268 -27.77 45.81 -9.91
N SER A 269 -29.04 45.83 -9.49
CA SER A 269 -29.50 46.69 -8.40
C SER A 269 -29.40 46.00 -7.04
N PHE A 270 -29.47 44.66 -7.03
CA PHE A 270 -29.46 43.86 -5.82
C PHE A 270 -28.12 43.92 -5.07
N PHE A 271 -26.99 43.69 -5.76
CA PHE A 271 -25.67 43.69 -5.12
C PHE A 271 -25.31 45.03 -4.44
N PRO A 272 -25.51 46.20 -5.07
CA PRO A 272 -25.29 47.49 -4.40
C PRO A 272 -26.17 47.71 -3.17
N THR A 273 -27.49 47.44 -3.28
CA THR A 273 -28.42 47.61 -2.16
C THR A 273 -28.05 46.71 -0.99
N ALA A 274 -27.70 45.46 -1.25
CA ALA A 274 -27.37 44.53 -0.20
C ALA A 274 -25.99 44.81 0.42
N GLN A 275 -25.06 45.43 -0.32
CA GLN A 275 -23.84 46.00 0.26
C GLN A 275 -24.15 47.15 1.22
N GLU A 276 -25.09 48.04 0.91
CA GLU A 276 -25.54 49.11 1.81
C GLU A 276 -26.18 48.56 3.09
N ILE A 277 -26.98 47.50 2.99
CA ILE A 277 -27.59 46.82 4.14
C ILE A 277 -26.50 46.23 5.05
N CYS A 278 -25.52 45.53 4.48
CA CYS A 278 -24.38 44.96 5.22
C CYS A 278 -23.62 46.05 6.00
N PHE A 279 -23.32 47.19 5.35
CA PHE A 279 -22.69 48.32 6.02
C PHE A 279 -23.56 48.93 7.12
N ASN A 280 -24.85 49.11 6.89
CA ASN A 280 -25.78 49.65 7.87
C ASN A 280 -25.81 48.78 9.13
N GLU A 281 -25.89 47.48 8.96
CA GLU A 281 -25.95 46.58 10.10
C GLU A 281 -24.62 46.46 10.84
N ALA A 282 -23.49 46.47 10.12
CA ALA A 282 -22.17 46.55 10.76
C ALA A 282 -22.06 47.81 11.64
N LEU A 283 -22.61 48.94 11.17
CA LEU A 283 -22.69 50.18 11.97
C LEU A 283 -23.62 50.01 13.18
N ARG A 284 -24.81 49.43 13.01
CA ARG A 284 -25.74 49.14 14.12
C ARG A 284 -25.12 48.25 15.19
N ARG A 285 -24.39 47.21 14.80
CA ARG A 285 -23.69 46.32 15.74
C ARG A 285 -22.63 47.05 16.55
N ARG A 286 -21.86 47.94 15.91
CA ARG A 286 -20.89 48.80 16.60
C ARG A 286 -21.58 49.78 17.55
N LEU A 287 -22.69 50.37 17.15
CA LEU A 287 -23.51 51.24 18.02
C LEU A 287 -24.04 50.48 19.24
N ASN A 288 -24.68 49.33 19.03
CA ASN A 288 -25.20 48.48 20.11
C ASN A 288 -24.11 47.99 21.07
N ALA A 289 -22.88 47.81 20.56
CA ALA A 289 -21.73 47.45 21.39
C ALA A 289 -21.18 48.63 22.21
N MET A 290 -21.41 49.87 21.79
CA MET A 290 -21.08 51.08 22.56
C MET A 290 -22.19 51.47 23.55
N GLU A 291 -23.44 51.08 23.30
CA GLU A 291 -24.57 51.29 24.21
C GLU A 291 -24.60 50.31 25.38
N LYS A 292 -23.87 49.19 25.29
CA LYS A 292 -23.66 48.23 26.39
C LYS A 292 -22.41 48.56 27.18
#